data_AF-A0A1G9IPG3-F1
#
_entry.id   AF-A0A1G9IPG3-F1
#
_cell.length_a   1.000
_cell.length_b   1.000
_cell.length_c   1.000
_cell.angle_alpha   90.00
_cell.angle_beta   90.00
_cell.angle_gamma   90.00
#
_symmetry.space_group_name_H-M   'P 1'
#
loop_
_entity.id
_entity.type
_entity.pdbx_description
1 polymer ?
#
loop_
_entity_poly.entity_id
_entity_poly.type
_entity_poly.pdbx_seq_one_letter_code
_entity_poly.pdbx_strand_id
1 'polypeptide(L)'
;MKEYNKLIRNHIPEIIENAEKEYEVKKVEGEEFFQALQKKLQEEVEEYLQEEEVEELIDILEVVAALADQHGLNMEKLEDLRMEKKKERGGFDKKLILLKAEE
;
A
#
# COMPACT_ATOMS: atom_id res chain seq x y z
N MET A 1 11.57 -22.34 11.42
CA MET A 1 11.48 -20.95 10.92
C MET A 1 10.04 -20.48 11.09
N LYS A 2 9.80 -19.19 11.33
CA LYS A 2 8.44 -18.63 11.36
C LYS A 2 7.99 -18.38 9.91
N GLU A 3 6.78 -18.81 9.58
CA GLU A 3 6.18 -18.54 8.27
C GLU A 3 5.48 -17.18 8.31
N TYR A 4 5.77 -16.31 7.32
CA TYR A 4 5.22 -14.96 7.23
C TYR A 4 4.26 -14.78 6.04
N ASN A 5 4.56 -15.40 4.88
CA ASN A 5 3.70 -15.37 3.68
C ASN A 5 3.19 -13.96 3.31
N LYS A 6 4.13 -12.99 3.29
CA LYS A 6 3.86 -11.59 2.94
C LYS A 6 4.80 -11.08 1.84
N LEU A 7 4.32 -10.09 1.10
CA LEU A 7 5.12 -9.35 0.14
C LEU A 7 6.17 -8.51 0.91
N ILE A 8 7.40 -8.43 0.39
CA ILE A 8 8.50 -7.69 1.00
C ILE A 8 9.08 -6.70 0.00
N ARG A 9 9.67 -5.60 0.48
CA ARG A 9 10.46 -4.68 -0.35
C ARG A 9 11.70 -5.40 -0.89
N ASN A 10 12.20 -4.93 -2.02
CA ASN A 10 13.30 -5.55 -2.77
C ASN A 10 14.59 -5.70 -1.95
N HIS A 11 14.88 -4.78 -1.02
CA HIS A 11 16.11 -4.78 -0.21
C HIS A 11 16.02 -5.59 1.10
N ILE A 12 14.85 -6.18 1.40
CA ILE A 12 14.66 -6.98 2.63
C ILE A 12 15.54 -8.24 2.66
N PRO A 13 15.73 -9.01 1.57
CA PRO A 13 16.64 -10.15 1.55
C PRO A 13 18.08 -9.77 1.98
N GLU A 14 18.62 -8.68 1.46
CA GLU A 14 19.97 -8.20 1.79
C GLU A 14 20.06 -7.74 3.26
N ILE A 15 19.01 -7.13 3.80
CA ILE A 15 18.94 -6.76 5.22
C ILE A 15 18.97 -8.01 6.11
N ILE A 16 18.27 -9.08 5.72
CA ILE A 16 18.25 -10.36 6.48
C ILE A 16 19.60 -11.07 6.38
N GLU A 17 20.22 -11.09 5.19
CA GLU A 17 21.54 -11.67 4.96
C GLU A 17 22.63 -10.97 5.77
N ASN A 18 22.63 -9.63 5.80
CA ASN A 18 23.53 -8.83 6.64
C ASN A 18 23.34 -9.06 8.14
N ALA A 19 22.17 -9.57 8.55
CA ALA A 19 21.91 -9.97 9.93
C ALA A 19 22.30 -11.44 10.22
N GLU A 20 22.98 -12.12 9.28
CA GLU A 20 23.41 -13.52 9.36
C GLU A 20 22.25 -14.49 9.67
N LYS A 21 21.04 -14.20 9.15
CA LYS A 21 19.84 -15.02 9.34
C LYS A 21 19.50 -15.81 8.08
N GLU A 22 19.06 -17.06 8.28
CA GLU A 22 18.51 -17.89 7.20
C GLU A 22 17.12 -17.41 6.79
N TYR A 23 16.83 -17.42 5.49
CA TYR A 23 15.54 -17.04 4.93
C TYR A 23 15.21 -17.82 3.65
N GLU A 24 13.93 -17.81 3.29
CA GLU A 24 13.41 -18.32 2.03
C GLU A 24 12.53 -17.24 1.40
N VAL A 25 12.71 -16.99 0.10
CA VAL A 25 11.86 -16.07 -0.67
C VAL A 25 11.40 -16.70 -1.98
N LYS A 26 10.18 -16.36 -2.39
CA LYS A 26 9.61 -16.72 -3.69
C LYS A 26 9.39 -15.45 -4.50
N LYS A 27 9.79 -15.47 -5.77
CA LYS A 27 9.40 -14.42 -6.74
C LYS A 27 7.99 -14.69 -7.26
N VAL A 28 7.14 -13.67 -7.26
CA VAL A 28 5.76 -13.71 -7.77
C VAL A 28 5.63 -12.76 -8.96
N GLU A 29 4.77 -13.09 -9.92
CA GLU A 29 4.57 -12.32 -11.15
C GLU A 29 3.09 -12.33 -11.57
N GLY A 30 2.69 -11.41 -12.45
CA GLY A 30 1.33 -11.35 -13.01
C GLY A 30 0.23 -11.27 -11.94
N GLU A 31 -0.78 -12.12 -12.06
CA GLU A 31 -1.92 -12.16 -11.15
C GLU A 31 -1.52 -12.46 -9.69
N GLU A 32 -0.52 -13.34 -9.49
CA GLU A 32 -0.04 -13.66 -8.14
C GLU A 32 0.56 -12.43 -7.46
N PHE A 33 1.30 -11.61 -8.21
CA PHE A 33 1.85 -10.36 -7.69
C PHE A 33 0.77 -9.35 -7.36
N PHE A 34 -0.25 -9.19 -8.22
CA PHE A 34 -1.37 -8.30 -7.96
C PHE A 34 -2.14 -8.70 -6.69
N GLN A 35 -2.43 -9.98 -6.51
CA GLN A 35 -3.07 -10.49 -5.30
C GLN A 35 -2.19 -10.26 -4.05
N ALA A 36 -0.87 -10.42 -4.17
CA ALA A 36 0.06 -10.15 -3.09
C ALA A 36 0.07 -8.66 -2.70
N LEU A 37 -0.02 -7.73 -3.66
CA LEU A 37 -0.16 -6.29 -3.39
C LEU A 37 -1.49 -5.96 -2.69
N GLN A 38 -2.60 -6.57 -3.11
CA GLN A 38 -3.89 -6.36 -2.43
C GLN A 38 -3.86 -6.84 -0.98
N LYS A 39 -3.24 -7.99 -0.72
CA LYS A 39 -3.04 -8.50 0.64
C LYS A 39 -2.12 -7.59 1.44
N LYS A 40 -1.04 -7.09 0.83
CA LYS A 40 -0.12 -6.17 1.49
C LYS A 40 -0.81 -4.85 1.86
N LEU A 41 -1.66 -4.31 0.99
CA LEU A 41 -2.45 -3.11 1.30
C LEU A 41 -3.35 -3.32 2.53
N GLN A 42 -3.96 -4.50 2.66
CA GLN A 42 -4.76 -4.84 3.84
C GLN A 42 -3.90 -4.89 5.10
N GLU A 43 -2.73 -5.53 5.04
CA GLU A 43 -1.75 -5.59 6.13
C GLU A 43 -1.38 -4.17 6.63
N GLU A 44 -0.89 -3.29 5.74
CA GLU A 44 -0.45 -1.94 6.15
C GLU A 44 -1.59 -1.07 6.68
N VAL A 45 -2.80 -1.20 6.12
CA VAL A 45 -3.97 -0.47 6.61
C VAL A 45 -4.36 -0.97 8.00
N GLU A 46 -4.32 -2.28 8.25
CA GLU A 46 -4.56 -2.85 9.57
C GLU A 46 -3.48 -2.40 10.58
N GLU A 47 -2.21 -2.35 10.18
CA GLU A 47 -1.10 -1.84 11.00
C GLU A 47 -1.30 -0.35 11.33
N TYR A 48 -1.60 0.51 10.34
CA TYR A 48 -1.92 1.92 10.59
C TYR A 48 -3.12 2.10 11.53
N LEU A 49 -4.17 1.29 11.40
CA LEU A 49 -5.34 1.37 12.27
C LEU A 49 -5.07 0.90 13.71
N GLN A 50 -4.02 0.11 13.94
CA GLN A 50 -3.61 -0.35 15.26
C GLN A 50 -2.58 0.56 15.92
N GLU A 51 -1.61 1.03 15.15
CA GLU A 51 -0.41 1.72 15.66
C GLU A 51 -0.49 3.24 15.44
N GLU A 52 -1.23 3.71 14.44
CA GLU A 52 -1.37 5.13 14.06
C GLU A 52 -0.03 5.83 13.71
N GLU A 53 0.97 5.06 13.31
CA GLU A 53 2.32 5.54 13.01
C GLU A 53 2.45 6.08 11.58
N VAL A 54 3.35 7.05 11.40
CA VAL A 54 3.60 7.68 10.08
C VAL A 54 4.27 6.72 9.11
N GLU A 55 5.07 5.77 9.60
CA GLU A 55 5.74 4.76 8.77
C GLU A 55 4.72 3.90 8.02
N GLU A 56 3.62 3.52 8.66
CA GLU A 56 2.54 2.74 8.03
C GLU A 56 1.87 3.51 6.88
N LEU A 57 1.78 4.85 6.97
CA LEU A 57 1.30 5.68 5.86
C LEU A 57 2.29 5.67 4.68
N ILE A 58 3.60 5.57 4.95
CA ILE A 58 4.63 5.47 3.91
C ILE A 58 4.55 4.12 3.22
N ASP A 59 4.33 3.04 3.97
CA ASP A 59 4.14 1.70 3.40
C ASP A 59 2.83 1.59 2.60
N ILE A 60 1.72 2.18 3.08
CA ILE A 60 0.48 2.29 2.29
C ILE A 60 0.74 3.04 0.97
N LEU A 61 1.49 4.15 0.99
CA LEU A 61 1.81 4.90 -0.23
C LEU A 61 2.65 4.09 -1.22
N GLU A 62 3.62 3.31 -0.74
CA GLU A 62 4.43 2.41 -1.58
C GLU A 62 3.53 1.36 -2.27
N VAL A 63 2.62 0.73 -1.52
CA VAL A 63 1.71 -0.28 -2.08
C VAL A 63 0.75 0.34 -3.08
N VAL A 64 0.23 1.55 -2.81
CA VAL A 64 -0.62 2.30 -3.75
C VAL A 64 0.12 2.62 -5.04
N ALA A 65 1.39 3.03 -4.97
CA ALA A 65 2.21 3.28 -6.15
C ALA A 65 2.39 2.01 -6.99
N ALA A 66 2.74 0.88 -6.36
CA ALA A 66 2.89 -0.39 -7.06
C ALA A 66 1.58 -0.90 -7.69
N LEU A 67 0.44 -0.69 -7.03
CA LEU A 67 -0.89 -0.99 -7.59
C LEU A 67 -1.23 -0.08 -8.76
N ALA A 68 -0.88 1.21 -8.71
CA ALA A 68 -1.06 2.13 -9.83
C ALA A 68 -0.29 1.66 -11.06
N ASP A 69 0.95 1.21 -10.88
CA ASP A 69 1.75 0.65 -11.96
C ASP A 69 1.10 -0.60 -12.58
N GLN A 70 0.46 -1.47 -11.77
CA GLN A 70 -0.34 -2.59 -12.28
C GLN A 70 -1.56 -2.15 -13.11
N HIS A 71 -2.07 -0.95 -12.86
CA HIS A 71 -3.11 -0.30 -13.65
C HIS A 71 -2.59 0.52 -14.83
N GLY A 72 -1.27 0.51 -15.10
CA GLY A 72 -0.65 1.27 -16.18
C GLY A 72 -0.55 2.77 -15.89
N LEU A 73 -0.59 3.17 -14.63
CA LEU A 73 -0.46 4.56 -14.17
C LEU A 73 0.82 4.70 -13.35
N ASN A 74 1.66 5.67 -13.69
CA ASN A 74 2.75 6.05 -12.79
C ASN A 74 2.20 6.91 -11.62
N MET A 75 3.03 7.11 -10.60
CA MET A 75 2.66 7.87 -9.41
C MET A 75 2.26 9.33 -9.72
N GLU A 76 2.94 9.98 -10.67
CA GLU A 76 2.61 11.35 -11.09
C GLU A 76 1.19 11.42 -11.65
N LYS A 77 0.81 10.47 -12.52
CA LYS A 77 -0.51 10.44 -13.12
C LYS A 77 -1.60 10.10 -12.10
N LEU A 78 -1.30 9.23 -11.14
CA LEU A 78 -2.22 8.96 -10.03
C LEU A 78 -2.47 10.23 -9.19
N GLU A 79 -1.41 10.99 -8.91
CA GLU A 79 -1.50 12.23 -8.16
C GLU A 79 -2.32 13.30 -8.89
N ASP A 80 -2.13 13.44 -10.21
CA ASP A 80 -2.96 14.31 -11.05
C ASP A 80 -4.45 13.97 -10.92
N LEU A 81 -4.80 12.68 -11.05
CA LEU A 81 -6.19 12.21 -10.92
C LEU A 81 -6.75 12.46 -9.52
N ARG A 82 -5.93 12.29 -8.47
CA ARG A 82 -6.31 12.61 -7.09
C ARG A 82 -6.61 14.11 -6.94
N MET A 83 -5.79 14.96 -7.55
CA MET A 83 -5.95 16.42 -7.51
C MET A 83 -7.16 16.91 -8.31
N GLU A 84 -7.44 16.32 -9.47
CA GLU A 84 -8.67 16.57 -10.23
C GLU A 84 -9.91 16.24 -9.39
N LYS A 85 -9.93 15.06 -8.73
CA LYS A 85 -11.01 14.66 -7.83
C LYS A 85 -11.15 15.59 -6.63
N LYS A 86 -10.03 16.06 -6.05
CA LYS A 86 -10.03 17.04 -4.97
C LYS A 86 -10.57 18.40 -5.42
N LYS A 87 -10.30 18.82 -6.66
CA LYS A 87 -10.85 20.05 -7.24
C LYS A 87 -12.36 19.95 -7.49
N GLU A 88 -12.81 18.83 -8.02
CA GLU A 88 -14.23 18.56 -8.30
C GLU A 88 -15.06 18.42 -7.02
N ARG A 89 -14.57 17.65 -6.04
CA ARG A 89 -15.35 17.20 -4.87
C ARG A 89 -14.91 17.78 -3.53
N GLY A 90 -13.79 18.51 -3.51
CA GLY A 90 -13.15 18.95 -2.28
C GLY A 90 -12.26 17.86 -1.65
N GLY A 91 -11.59 18.23 -0.55
CA GLY A 91 -10.88 17.30 0.32
C GLY A 91 -11.62 17.09 1.65
N PHE A 92 -10.94 16.45 2.60
CA PHE A 92 -11.47 16.22 3.95
C PHE A 92 -11.33 17.44 4.88
N ASP A 93 -10.92 18.60 4.36
CA ASP A 93 -10.62 19.81 5.13
C ASP A 93 -11.82 20.35 5.93
N LYS A 94 -13.05 20.05 5.48
CA LYS A 94 -14.30 20.44 6.18
C LYS A 94 -14.68 19.52 7.34
N LYS A 95 -14.02 18.35 7.51
CA LYS A 95 -14.25 17.39 8.61
C LYS A 95 -15.73 16.99 8.78
N LEU A 96 -16.39 16.64 7.67
CA LEU A 96 -17.82 16.32 7.64
C LEU A 96 -18.03 14.80 7.60
N ILE A 97 -19.07 14.33 8.32
CA ILE A 97 -19.61 12.97 8.23
C ILE A 97 -21.05 13.09 7.73
N LEU A 98 -21.39 12.39 6.64
CA LEU A 98 -22.78 12.32 6.15
C LEU A 98 -23.59 11.39 7.05
N LEU A 99 -24.60 11.91 7.75
CA LEU A 99 -25.43 11.10 8.64
C LEU A 99 -26.64 10.48 7.91
N LYS A 100 -27.26 11.22 6.99
CA LYS A 100 -28.42 10.80 6.18
C LYS A 100 -28.47 11.63 4.89
N ALA A 101 -28.99 11.04 3.81
CA ALA A 101 -29.37 11.71 2.57
C ALA A 101 -30.61 11.00 1.99
N GLU A 102 -31.46 11.74 1.28
CA GLU A 102 -32.47 11.12 0.41
C GLU A 102 -31.77 10.56 -0.83
N GLU A 103 -32.30 9.47 -1.39
CA GLU A 103 -31.75 8.85 -2.63
C GLU A 103 -31.86 9.77 -3.85
#